data_AF-A0A453SCM5-F1
#
_entry.id   AF-A0A453SCM5-F1
#
_cell.length_a   1.000
_cell.length_b   1.000
_cell.length_c   1.000
_cell.angle_alpha   90.00
_cell.angle_beta   90.00
_cell.angle_gamma   90.00
#
_symmetry.space_group_name_H-M   'P 1'
#
loop_
_entity.id
_entity.type
_entity.pdbx_description
1 polymer ?
#
loop_
_entity_poly.entity_id
_entity_poly.type
_entity_poly.pdbx_seq_one_letter_code
_entity_poly.pdbx_strand_id
1 'polypeptide(L)'
;MHVATHWNDYDKSPLKHVIPHAIKDIALNFEMEKDDKVGNDVCTKVIQKGVRQQRYRLKKKYFNGYTAQEALSNKPANITHENWTSHVNKWSDERNKEICQMNKENREAVKHHQKTGSMSYVAFFSKLVRIPNILLVLLSLLHLANIYVVVMLQFHISCRKKTSTIIRTQVPLSFSKTPIQTARLVA
;
A
#
# COMPACT_ATOMS: atom_id res chain seq x y z
N MET A 1 -29.98 -29.48 6.58
CA MET A 1 -29.50 -28.13 6.18
C MET A 1 -28.71 -28.24 4.88
N HIS A 2 -29.13 -27.53 3.84
CA HIS A 2 -28.44 -27.50 2.56
C HIS A 2 -27.38 -26.38 2.55
N VAL A 3 -26.11 -26.77 2.60
CA VAL A 3 -24.97 -25.86 2.45
C VAL A 3 -24.44 -26.01 1.03
N ALA A 4 -24.61 -25.02 0.17
CA ALA A 4 -24.19 -25.14 -1.22
C ALA A 4 -22.66 -25.21 -1.36
N THR A 5 -22.15 -25.88 -2.40
CA THR A 5 -20.70 -25.98 -2.65
C THR A 5 -20.11 -24.67 -3.16
N HIS A 6 -20.88 -23.89 -3.92
CA HIS A 6 -20.51 -22.55 -4.38
C HIS A 6 -21.54 -21.50 -3.92
N TRP A 7 -21.11 -20.25 -3.78
CA TRP A 7 -22.01 -19.16 -3.38
C TRP A 7 -23.10 -18.92 -4.44
N ASN A 8 -22.70 -18.84 -5.71
CA ASN A 8 -23.63 -18.59 -6.83
C ASN A 8 -24.65 -19.71 -7.06
N ASP A 9 -24.56 -20.85 -6.35
CA ASP A 9 -25.60 -21.89 -6.41
C ASP A 9 -26.86 -21.44 -5.66
N TYR A 10 -26.73 -20.51 -4.70
CA TYR A 10 -27.87 -19.87 -4.04
C TYR A 10 -28.67 -18.96 -4.96
N ASP A 11 -28.16 -18.59 -6.14
CA ASP A 11 -28.91 -17.81 -7.13
C ASP A 11 -29.76 -18.72 -8.04
N LYS A 12 -29.55 -20.03 -7.98
CA LYS A 12 -30.16 -21.04 -8.85
C LYS A 12 -31.27 -21.81 -8.13
N SER A 13 -32.21 -22.36 -8.89
CA SER A 13 -33.18 -23.34 -8.37
C SER A 13 -32.43 -24.62 -7.94
N PRO A 14 -32.76 -25.25 -6.80
CA PRO A 14 -33.87 -24.95 -5.88
C PRO A 14 -33.55 -23.93 -4.78
N LEU A 15 -32.31 -23.46 -4.64
CA LEU A 15 -31.85 -22.68 -3.48
C LEU A 15 -32.15 -21.17 -3.53
N LYS A 16 -32.64 -20.68 -4.67
CA LYS A 16 -32.94 -19.25 -4.91
C LYS A 16 -33.73 -18.55 -3.80
N HIS A 17 -34.60 -19.30 -3.10
CA HIS A 17 -35.45 -18.76 -2.04
C HIS A 17 -34.73 -18.65 -0.67
N VAL A 18 -33.61 -19.35 -0.45
CA VAL A 18 -32.99 -19.51 0.87
C VAL A 18 -32.45 -18.18 1.41
N ILE A 19 -31.72 -17.42 0.58
CA ILE A 19 -31.10 -16.17 1.01
C ILE A 19 -32.16 -15.07 1.23
N PRO A 20 -33.10 -14.81 0.30
CA PRO A 20 -34.16 -13.83 0.54
C PRO A 20 -35.03 -14.15 1.76
N HIS A 21 -35.34 -15.43 2.00
CA HIS A 21 -36.10 -15.83 3.18
C HIS A 21 -35.34 -15.54 4.48
N ALA A 22 -34.05 -15.90 4.55
CA ALA A 22 -33.22 -15.60 5.71
C ALA A 22 -33.08 -14.08 5.96
N ILE A 23 -32.97 -13.27 4.90
CA ILE A 23 -32.94 -11.81 5.02
C ILE A 23 -34.28 -11.28 5.55
N LYS A 24 -35.41 -11.82 5.06
CA LYS A 24 -36.74 -11.45 5.56
C LYS A 24 -36.89 -11.76 7.05
N ASP A 25 -36.41 -12.89 7.51
CA ASP A 25 -36.45 -13.26 8.94
C ASP A 25 -35.56 -12.33 9.78
N ILE A 26 -34.39 -11.97 9.29
CA ILE A 26 -33.52 -10.96 9.93
C ILE A 26 -34.24 -9.61 9.99
N ALA A 27 -34.85 -9.17 8.89
CA ALA A 27 -35.55 -7.90 8.85
C ALA A 27 -36.71 -7.83 9.85
N LEU A 28 -37.44 -8.94 10.06
CA LEU A 28 -38.49 -9.02 11.07
C LEU A 28 -37.92 -8.96 12.51
N ASN A 29 -36.80 -9.63 12.77
CA ASN A 29 -36.19 -9.68 14.10
C ASN A 29 -35.48 -8.37 14.50
N PHE A 30 -35.07 -7.57 13.53
CA PHE A 30 -34.31 -6.32 13.74
C PHE A 30 -35.06 -5.07 13.24
N GLU A 31 -36.36 -5.18 12.95
CA GLU A 31 -37.23 -4.09 12.46
C GLU A 31 -36.64 -3.34 11.25
N MET A 32 -35.94 -4.06 10.36
CA MET A 32 -35.36 -3.47 9.16
C MET A 32 -36.41 -3.27 8.06
N GLU A 33 -36.26 -2.20 7.28
CA GLU A 33 -37.02 -2.03 6.05
C GLU A 33 -36.67 -3.14 5.05
N LYS A 34 -37.70 -3.83 4.54
CA LYS A 34 -37.52 -5.04 3.69
C LYS A 34 -36.87 -4.73 2.35
N ASP A 35 -37.08 -3.52 1.85
CA ASP A 35 -36.63 -3.07 0.54
C ASP A 35 -35.36 -2.21 0.63
N ASP A 36 -34.75 -2.06 1.81
CA ASP A 36 -33.49 -1.35 1.95
C ASP A 36 -32.35 -2.11 1.27
N LYS A 37 -31.85 -1.53 0.19
CA LYS A 37 -30.73 -2.08 -0.59
C LYS A 37 -29.47 -2.22 0.26
N VAL A 38 -29.17 -1.25 1.13
CA VAL A 38 -27.94 -1.26 1.92
C VAL A 38 -28.00 -2.36 2.97
N GLY A 39 -29.10 -2.47 3.69
CA GLY A 39 -29.38 -3.54 4.64
C GLY A 39 -29.30 -4.92 3.98
N ASN A 40 -29.95 -5.10 2.83
CA ASN A 40 -29.93 -6.35 2.08
C ASN A 40 -28.51 -6.75 1.64
N ASP A 41 -27.70 -5.79 1.17
CA ASP A 41 -26.29 -6.04 0.80
C ASP A 41 -25.44 -6.44 2.01
N VAL A 42 -25.64 -5.80 3.16
CA VAL A 42 -24.94 -6.11 4.41
C VAL A 42 -25.32 -7.51 4.90
N CYS A 43 -26.61 -7.82 4.99
CA CYS A 43 -27.11 -9.14 5.38
C CYS A 43 -26.57 -10.23 4.45
N THR A 44 -26.57 -10.00 3.14
CA THR A 44 -26.02 -10.93 2.15
C THR A 44 -24.55 -11.24 2.42
N LYS A 45 -23.72 -10.22 2.71
CA LYS A 45 -22.30 -10.41 3.05
C LYS A 45 -22.12 -11.19 4.36
N VAL A 46 -22.94 -10.94 5.36
CA VAL A 46 -22.91 -11.66 6.65
C VAL A 46 -23.25 -13.13 6.44
N ILE A 47 -24.33 -13.42 5.71
CA ILE A 47 -24.76 -14.79 5.39
C ILE A 47 -23.68 -15.50 4.57
N GLN A 48 -23.13 -14.85 3.54
CA GLN A 48 -22.04 -15.40 2.72
C GLN A 48 -20.83 -15.80 3.56
N LYS A 49 -20.44 -14.96 4.53
CA LYS A 49 -19.38 -15.27 5.49
C LYS A 49 -19.76 -16.45 6.38
N GLY A 50 -20.99 -16.49 6.90
CA GLY A 50 -21.52 -17.59 7.71
C GLY A 50 -21.47 -18.94 6.99
N VAL A 51 -21.96 -18.99 5.75
CA VAL A 51 -21.94 -20.20 4.90
C VAL A 51 -20.50 -20.65 4.62
N ARG A 52 -19.58 -19.73 4.32
CA ARG A 52 -18.14 -20.06 4.15
C ARG A 52 -17.57 -20.69 5.42
N GLN A 53 -17.89 -20.16 6.60
CA GLN A 53 -17.42 -20.70 7.87
C GLN A 53 -18.03 -22.08 8.18
N GLN A 54 -19.29 -22.30 7.85
CA GLN A 54 -19.92 -23.61 7.98
C GLN A 54 -19.23 -24.66 7.11
N ARG A 55 -18.97 -24.37 5.83
CA ARG A 55 -18.18 -25.27 4.96
C ARG A 55 -16.80 -25.56 5.54
N TYR A 56 -16.11 -24.55 6.06
CA TYR A 56 -14.80 -24.74 6.68
C TYR A 56 -14.87 -25.68 7.90
N ARG A 57 -15.86 -25.48 8.79
CA ARG A 57 -16.08 -26.33 9.97
C ARG A 57 -16.39 -27.78 9.57
N LEU A 58 -17.23 -27.97 8.54
CA LEU A 58 -17.54 -29.29 8.00
C LEU A 58 -16.28 -29.98 7.46
N LYS A 59 -15.52 -29.29 6.59
CA LYS A 59 -14.28 -29.84 6.04
C LYS A 59 -13.27 -30.20 7.13
N LYS A 60 -13.09 -29.31 8.11
CA LYS A 60 -12.14 -29.52 9.21
C LYS A 60 -12.48 -30.75 10.07
N LYS A 61 -13.76 -30.97 10.36
CA LYS A 61 -14.19 -32.03 11.29
C LYS A 61 -14.38 -33.40 10.63
N TYR A 62 -14.84 -33.43 9.38
CA TYR A 62 -15.32 -34.66 8.74
C TYR A 62 -14.53 -35.09 7.50
N PHE A 63 -13.61 -34.25 6.99
CA PHE A 63 -12.86 -34.55 5.77
C PHE A 63 -11.35 -34.52 5.99
N ASN A 64 -10.83 -33.49 6.67
CA ASN A 64 -9.39 -33.40 6.91
C ASN A 64 -8.91 -34.57 7.78
N GLY A 65 -7.91 -35.31 7.29
CA GLY A 65 -7.35 -36.49 7.98
C GLY A 65 -8.03 -37.81 7.62
N TYR A 66 -9.04 -37.79 6.74
CA TYR A 66 -9.73 -38.98 6.24
C TYR A 66 -9.57 -39.11 4.73
N THR A 67 -9.68 -40.33 4.23
CA THR A 67 -9.84 -40.59 2.80
C THR A 67 -11.22 -40.16 2.32
N ALA A 68 -11.39 -39.99 1.00
CA ALA A 68 -12.69 -39.61 0.43
C ALA A 68 -13.79 -40.65 0.75
N GLN A 69 -13.46 -41.95 0.71
CA GLN A 69 -14.40 -43.02 1.05
C GLN A 69 -14.81 -42.96 2.53
N GLU A 70 -13.86 -42.82 3.45
CA GLU A 70 -14.15 -42.71 4.89
C GLU A 70 -15.00 -41.48 5.21
N ALA A 71 -14.71 -40.34 4.55
CA ALA A 71 -15.49 -39.12 4.71
C ALA A 71 -16.94 -39.31 4.22
N LEU A 72 -17.17 -40.03 3.11
CA LEU A 72 -18.52 -40.34 2.63
C LEU A 72 -19.31 -41.21 3.61
N SER A 73 -18.64 -42.20 4.23
CA SER A 73 -19.23 -43.04 5.27
C SER A 73 -19.53 -42.28 6.56
N ASN A 74 -18.65 -41.34 6.96
CA ASN A 74 -18.81 -40.52 8.16
C ASN A 74 -19.60 -39.22 7.90
N LYS A 75 -20.82 -39.36 7.38
CA LYS A 75 -21.68 -38.22 7.04
C LYS A 75 -22.19 -37.50 8.31
N PRO A 76 -22.16 -36.16 8.37
CA PRO A 76 -22.84 -35.39 9.43
C PRO A 76 -24.36 -35.62 9.43
N ALA A 77 -25.00 -35.67 10.61
CA ALA A 77 -26.45 -35.84 10.72
C ALA A 77 -27.25 -34.71 10.03
N ASN A 78 -26.75 -33.46 10.11
CA ASN A 78 -27.47 -32.26 9.69
C ASN A 78 -27.42 -31.96 8.17
N ILE A 79 -26.75 -32.79 7.36
CA ILE A 79 -26.58 -32.58 5.91
C ILE A 79 -27.17 -33.75 5.12
N THR A 80 -27.77 -33.47 3.96
CA THR A 80 -28.26 -34.52 3.05
C THR A 80 -27.09 -35.26 2.40
N HIS A 81 -27.32 -36.49 1.97
CA HIS A 81 -26.26 -37.32 1.41
C HIS A 81 -25.74 -36.74 0.09
N GLU A 82 -26.63 -36.28 -0.79
CA GLU A 82 -26.29 -35.72 -2.11
C GLU A 82 -25.42 -34.47 -1.95
N ASN A 83 -25.78 -33.60 -1.00
CA ASN A 83 -25.02 -32.39 -0.75
C ASN A 83 -23.65 -32.72 -0.15
N TRP A 84 -23.58 -33.68 0.78
CA TRP A 84 -22.31 -34.12 1.35
C TRP A 84 -21.38 -34.72 0.30
N THR A 85 -21.89 -35.59 -0.57
CA THR A 85 -21.15 -36.18 -1.68
C THR A 85 -20.61 -35.09 -2.61
N SER A 86 -21.40 -34.04 -2.90
CA SER A 86 -20.93 -32.90 -3.68
C SER A 86 -19.75 -32.16 -3.02
N HIS A 87 -19.77 -31.97 -1.70
CA HIS A 87 -18.64 -31.37 -0.97
C HIS A 87 -17.40 -32.27 -1.00
N VAL A 88 -17.56 -33.56 -0.73
CA VAL A 88 -16.44 -34.51 -0.72
C VAL A 88 -15.80 -34.58 -2.11
N ASN A 89 -16.59 -34.67 -3.18
CA ASN A 89 -16.10 -34.67 -4.56
C ASN A 89 -15.32 -33.38 -4.86
N LYS A 90 -15.87 -32.23 -4.49
CA LYS A 90 -15.20 -30.93 -4.67
C LYS A 90 -13.88 -30.83 -3.92
N TRP A 91 -13.80 -31.35 -2.70
CA TRP A 91 -12.57 -31.30 -1.90
C TRP A 91 -11.54 -32.36 -2.30
N SER A 92 -11.99 -33.43 -2.96
CA SER A 92 -11.13 -34.51 -3.45
C SER A 92 -10.59 -34.25 -4.85
N ASP A 93 -11.21 -33.34 -5.61
CA ASP A 93 -10.76 -32.91 -6.93
C ASP A 93 -9.33 -32.32 -6.88
N GLU A 94 -8.44 -32.86 -7.70
CA GLU A 94 -7.01 -32.57 -7.67
C GLU A 94 -6.72 -31.11 -8.01
N ARG A 95 -7.42 -30.56 -9.01
CA ARG A 95 -7.33 -29.15 -9.38
C ARG A 95 -7.66 -28.24 -8.19
N ASN A 96 -8.68 -28.59 -7.42
CA ASN A 96 -9.06 -27.80 -6.24
C ASN A 96 -8.01 -27.90 -5.13
N LYS A 97 -7.32 -29.06 -4.98
CA LYS A 97 -6.22 -29.20 -4.02
C LYS A 97 -5.03 -28.34 -4.43
N GLU A 98 -4.62 -28.38 -5.69
CA GLU A 98 -3.54 -27.54 -6.23
C GLU A 98 -3.81 -26.06 -5.99
N ILE A 99 -5.02 -25.58 -6.33
CA ILE A 99 -5.44 -24.20 -6.09
C ILE A 99 -5.44 -23.87 -4.58
N CYS A 100 -5.88 -24.79 -3.73
CA CYS A 100 -5.85 -24.58 -2.28
C CYS A 100 -4.42 -24.46 -1.76
N GLN A 101 -3.51 -25.29 -2.26
CA GLN A 101 -2.10 -25.31 -1.87
C GLN A 101 -1.39 -24.03 -2.33
N MET A 102 -1.54 -23.64 -3.60
CA MET A 102 -1.03 -22.35 -4.11
C MET A 102 -1.58 -21.17 -3.30
N ASN A 103 -2.87 -21.16 -2.95
CA ASN A 103 -3.45 -20.09 -2.13
C ASN A 103 -2.89 -20.07 -0.70
N LYS A 104 -2.49 -21.20 -0.16
CA LYS A 104 -1.84 -21.29 1.16
C LYS A 104 -0.43 -20.74 1.08
N GLU A 105 0.36 -21.19 0.11
CA GLU A 105 1.72 -20.70 -0.15
C GLU A 105 1.73 -19.18 -0.42
N ASN A 106 0.80 -18.70 -1.25
CA ASN A 106 0.62 -17.28 -1.51
C ASN A 106 0.35 -16.50 -0.21
N ARG A 107 -0.48 -17.01 0.70
CA ARG A 107 -0.74 -16.36 1.99
C ARG A 107 0.48 -16.37 2.90
N GLU A 108 1.24 -17.46 2.92
CA GLU A 108 2.48 -17.58 3.70
C GLU A 108 3.59 -16.67 3.15
N ALA A 109 3.59 -16.42 1.84
CA ALA A 109 4.50 -15.51 1.16
C ALA A 109 4.13 -14.01 1.32
N VAL A 110 2.94 -13.68 1.85
CA VAL A 110 2.54 -12.28 2.10
C VAL A 110 3.41 -11.68 3.21
N LYS A 111 4.39 -10.85 2.83
CA LYS A 111 5.28 -10.13 3.77
C LYS A 111 4.63 -8.90 4.41
N HIS A 112 3.77 -8.21 3.68
CA HIS A 112 3.14 -6.97 4.13
C HIS A 112 1.63 -7.04 3.93
N HIS A 113 0.88 -6.76 4.98
CA HIS A 113 -0.57 -6.65 4.89
C HIS A 113 -0.91 -5.34 4.18
N GLN A 114 -1.76 -5.41 3.14
CA GLN A 114 -2.17 -4.23 2.37
C GLN A 114 -2.79 -3.10 3.22
N LYS A 115 -3.26 -3.41 4.44
CA LYS A 115 -3.86 -2.45 5.38
C LYS A 115 -3.20 -2.55 6.77
N THR A 116 -1.91 -2.24 6.87
CA THR A 116 -1.32 -1.95 8.18
C THR A 116 -1.45 -0.44 8.42
N GLY A 117 -2.56 -0.02 9.04
CA GLY A 117 -2.89 1.38 9.32
C GLY A 117 -3.95 1.99 8.40
N SER A 118 -4.09 3.33 8.45
CA SER A 118 -5.08 4.11 7.67
C SER A 118 -4.77 4.24 6.18
N MET A 119 -3.60 3.76 5.74
CA MET A 119 -3.12 3.87 4.36
C MET A 119 -2.67 2.53 3.80
N SER A 120 -2.83 2.34 2.50
CA SER A 120 -2.27 1.17 1.82
C SER A 120 -0.74 1.24 1.74
N TYR A 121 -0.08 0.08 1.71
CA TYR A 121 1.38 0.00 1.54
C TYR A 121 1.86 0.77 0.29
N VAL A 122 1.14 0.65 -0.83
CA VAL A 122 1.44 1.41 -2.07
C VAL A 122 1.35 2.91 -1.85
N ALA A 123 0.33 3.38 -1.11
CA ALA A 123 0.16 4.80 -0.81
C ALA A 123 1.22 5.33 0.20
N PHE A 124 1.70 4.46 1.09
CA PHE A 124 2.80 4.80 2.00
C PHE A 124 4.12 4.98 1.23
N PHE A 125 4.47 4.03 0.36
CA PHE A 125 5.68 4.10 -0.45
C PHE A 125 5.67 5.26 -1.46
N SER A 126 4.54 5.54 -2.10
CA SER A 126 4.45 6.67 -3.04
C SER A 126 4.68 8.03 -2.37
N LYS A 127 4.34 8.18 -1.08
CA LYS A 127 4.71 9.37 -0.29
C LYS A 127 6.21 9.40 0.01
N LEU A 128 6.80 8.28 0.42
CA LEU A 128 8.23 8.21 0.74
C LEU A 128 9.11 8.54 -0.47
N VAL A 129 8.80 8.06 -1.66
CA VAL A 129 9.57 8.34 -2.90
C VAL A 129 9.45 9.81 -3.34
N ARG A 130 8.41 10.53 -2.90
CA ARG A 130 8.24 11.96 -3.19
C ARG A 130 9.19 12.86 -2.37
N ILE A 131 9.59 12.41 -1.18
CA ILE A 131 10.47 13.15 -0.25
C ILE A 131 11.92 13.30 -0.76
N PRO A 132 12.61 12.26 -1.29
CA PRO A 132 14.00 12.40 -1.75
C PRO A 132 14.14 13.34 -2.96
N ASN A 133 13.09 13.52 -3.77
CA ASN A 133 13.12 14.48 -4.87
C ASN A 133 13.19 15.94 -4.39
N ILE A 134 12.59 16.27 -3.24
CA ILE A 134 12.67 17.63 -2.68
C ILE A 134 14.09 17.90 -2.19
N LEU A 135 14.73 16.92 -1.52
CA LEU A 135 16.11 17.07 -1.05
C LEU A 135 17.09 17.21 -2.22
N LEU A 136 16.89 16.45 -3.30
CA LEU A 136 17.70 16.56 -4.52
C LEU A 136 17.56 17.94 -5.19
N VAL A 137 16.34 18.49 -5.24
CA VAL A 137 16.07 19.83 -5.77
C VAL A 137 16.66 20.93 -4.89
N LEU A 138 16.62 20.79 -3.57
CA LEU A 138 17.23 21.75 -2.66
C LEU A 138 18.77 21.75 -2.78
N LEU A 139 19.38 20.56 -2.90
CA LEU A 139 20.82 20.44 -3.11
C LEU A 139 21.27 21.04 -4.45
N SER A 140 20.50 20.87 -5.51
CA SER A 140 20.82 21.48 -6.82
C SER A 140 20.70 23.00 -6.80
N LEU A 141 19.67 23.54 -6.13
CA LEU A 141 19.51 24.99 -5.95
C LEU A 141 20.65 25.59 -5.10
N LEU A 142 21.10 24.90 -4.05
CA LEU A 142 22.24 25.33 -3.24
C LEU A 142 23.54 25.37 -4.06
N HIS A 143 23.75 24.36 -4.91
CA HIS A 143 24.90 24.33 -5.82
C HIS A 143 24.87 25.49 -6.83
N LEU A 144 23.71 25.78 -7.42
CA LEU A 144 23.55 26.91 -8.34
C LEU A 144 23.79 28.26 -7.66
N ALA A 145 23.30 28.45 -6.43
CA ALA A 145 23.55 29.64 -5.64
C ALA A 145 25.05 29.82 -5.33
N ASN A 146 25.74 28.75 -4.94
CA ASN A 146 27.19 28.78 -4.72
C ASN A 146 27.97 29.12 -6.01
N ILE A 147 27.60 28.54 -7.15
CA ILE A 147 28.21 28.86 -8.45
C ILE A 147 28.02 30.35 -8.77
N TYR A 148 26.82 30.88 -8.58
CA TYR A 148 26.52 32.30 -8.83
C TYR A 148 27.36 33.23 -7.96
N VAL A 149 27.49 32.94 -6.66
CA VAL A 149 28.32 33.73 -5.73
C VAL A 149 29.79 33.72 -6.16
N VAL A 150 30.33 32.55 -6.55
CA VAL A 150 31.72 32.44 -7.02
C VAL A 150 31.93 33.25 -8.30
N VAL A 151 31.00 33.17 -9.27
CA VAL A 151 31.07 33.95 -10.52
C VAL A 151 31.01 35.46 -10.24
N MET A 152 30.09 35.89 -9.37
CA MET A 152 29.96 37.30 -9.00
C MET A 152 31.19 37.82 -8.26
N LEU A 153 31.81 37.00 -7.39
CA LEU A 153 33.05 37.36 -6.73
C LEU A 153 34.22 37.48 -7.72
N GLN A 154 34.34 36.56 -8.68
CA GLN A 154 35.36 36.63 -9.74
C GLN A 154 35.16 37.86 -10.63
N PHE A 155 33.92 38.18 -10.98
CA PHE A 155 33.58 39.40 -11.72
C PHE A 155 33.97 40.67 -10.94
N HIS A 156 33.63 40.74 -9.64
CA HIS A 156 34.01 41.86 -8.79
C HIS A 156 35.54 42.01 -8.64
N ILE A 157 36.26 40.90 -8.45
CA ILE A 157 37.73 40.90 -8.41
C ILE A 157 38.30 41.41 -9.74
N SER A 158 37.74 41.00 -10.88
CA SER A 158 38.14 41.48 -12.21
C SER A 158 37.90 42.99 -12.39
N CYS A 159 36.71 43.48 -12.00
CA CYS A 159 36.40 44.91 -12.02
C CYS A 159 37.36 45.72 -11.14
N ARG A 160 37.71 45.21 -9.94
CA ARG A 160 38.67 45.87 -9.03
C ARG A 160 40.08 45.93 -9.59
N LYS A 161 40.53 44.88 -10.29
CA LYS A 161 41.81 44.90 -11.01
C LYS A 161 41.78 45.95 -12.12
N LYS A 162 40.68 46.05 -12.87
CA LYS A 162 40.53 47.01 -13.97
C LYS A 162 40.51 48.46 -13.48
N THR A 163 39.79 48.77 -12.39
CA THR A 163 39.79 50.11 -11.77
C THR A 163 41.13 50.46 -11.14
N SER A 164 41.82 49.51 -10.49
CA SER A 164 43.17 49.72 -9.97
C SER A 164 44.20 50.04 -11.06
N THR A 165 44.09 49.41 -12.24
CA THR A 165 44.95 49.72 -13.39
C THR A 165 44.68 51.12 -13.93
N ILE A 166 43.40 51.52 -14.02
CA ILE A 166 42.99 52.85 -14.50
C ILE A 166 43.49 53.96 -13.57
N ILE A 167 43.35 53.79 -12.24
CA ILE A 167 43.86 54.77 -11.26
C ILE A 167 45.39 54.92 -11.37
N ARG A 168 46.12 53.82 -11.62
CA ARG A 168 47.59 53.86 -11.75
C ARG A 168 48.06 54.58 -13.03
N THR A 169 47.23 54.63 -14.08
CA THR A 169 47.55 55.32 -15.34
C THR A 169 47.18 56.81 -15.33
N GLN A 170 46.40 57.29 -14.36
CA GLN A 170 45.88 58.67 -14.31
C GLN A 170 46.60 59.59 -13.31
N VAL A 171 47.62 59.11 -12.59
CA VAL A 171 48.47 59.95 -11.73
C VAL A 171 49.78 60.28 -12.45
N PRO A 172 49.93 61.48 -13.06
CA PRO A 172 51.25 61.95 -13.44
C PRO A 172 52.05 62.30 -12.17
N LEU A 173 53.14 61.57 -11.95
CA LEU A 173 54.15 61.87 -10.93
C LEU A 173 54.88 63.17 -11.28
N SER A 174 54.34 64.33 -10.90
CA SER A 174 55.14 65.57 -10.78
C SER A 174 55.80 65.61 -9.41
N PHE A 175 56.95 64.94 -9.30
CA PHE A 175 57.86 65.10 -8.17
C PHE A 175 58.55 66.48 -8.27
N SER A 176 58.11 67.47 -7.48
CA SER A 176 58.98 68.60 -7.13
C SER A 176 59.86 68.16 -5.96
N LYS A 177 61.17 68.09 -6.21
CA LYS A 177 62.19 67.76 -5.23
C LYS A 177 62.42 68.98 -4.33
N THR A 178 62.29 68.81 -3.01
CA THR A 178 63.08 69.60 -2.06
C THR A 178 63.81 68.66 -1.11
N PRO A 179 65.12 68.86 -0.84
CA PRO A 179 65.94 67.90 -0.12
C PRO A 179 66.12 68.25 1.36
N ILE A 180 66.21 67.21 2.20
CA ILE A 180 67.10 67.10 3.38
C ILE A 180 66.70 68.04 4.55
N GLN A 181 66.41 67.54 5.75
CA GLN A 181 67.46 67.30 6.75
C GLN A 181 67.11 66.19 7.74
N THR A 182 68.03 65.22 7.80
CA THR A 182 68.23 64.27 8.88
C THR A 182 68.98 64.94 10.04
N ALA A 183 68.43 64.83 11.25
CA ALA A 183 69.14 64.80 12.54
C ALA A 183 68.19 64.03 13.50
N ARG A 184 68.44 62.77 13.95
CA ARG A 184 69.44 62.30 14.95
C ARG A 184 69.55 63.31 16.11
N LEU A 185 69.20 63.02 17.37
CA LEU A 185 69.46 61.87 18.27
C LEU A 185 68.43 61.92 19.44
N VAL A 186 67.91 60.79 19.93
CA VAL A 186 68.32 60.10 21.18
C VAL A 186 68.36 60.98 22.43
N ALA A 187 67.54 60.56 23.42
CA ALA A 187 67.46 60.96 24.84
C ALA A 187 66.82 62.32 25.16
#